data_AF-K2B0G8-F1
#
_entry.id   AF-K2B0G8-F1
#
_cell.length_a   1.000
_cell.length_b   1.000
_cell.length_c   1.000
_cell.angle_alpha   90.00
_cell.angle_beta   90.00
_cell.angle_gamma   90.00
#
_symmetry.space_group_name_H-M   'P 1'
#
loop_
_entity.id
_entity.type
_entity.pdbx_description
1 polymer ?
#
loop_
_entity_poly.entity_id
_entity_poly.type
_entity_poly.pdbx_seq_one_letter_code
_entity_poly.pdbx_strand_id
1 'polypeptide(L)'
;MTAKDARVDIKTTKAAKATLEQAAYALGTTLSAFMLDCSMPKAREILAQSDLIRLTRKESERFIAALQSPPKANEKLKQLFKKHTVKQPRHNEKA
;
A
#
# COMPACT_ATOMS: atom_id res chain seq x y z
N MET A 1 -10.99 -24.30 2.14
CA MET A 1 -10.63 -23.53 3.35
C MET A 1 -9.11 -23.52 3.44
N THR A 2 -8.47 -22.36 3.31
CA THR A 2 -7.02 -22.23 3.45
C THR A 2 -6.64 -22.45 4.91
N ALA A 3 -5.68 -23.34 5.16
CA ALA A 3 -5.18 -23.61 6.51
C ALA A 3 -4.44 -22.39 7.07
N LYS A 4 -4.58 -22.12 8.37
CA LYS A 4 -3.79 -21.09 9.08
C LYS A 4 -2.45 -21.71 9.50
N ASP A 5 -1.53 -21.86 8.56
CA ASP A 5 -0.23 -22.52 8.75
C ASP A 5 0.93 -21.55 9.08
N ALA A 6 0.77 -20.26 8.79
CA ALA A 6 1.75 -19.23 9.11
C ALA A 6 1.68 -18.76 10.58
N ARG A 7 2.86 -18.52 11.18
CA ARG A 7 3.02 -18.06 12.58
C ARG A 7 3.68 -16.69 12.65
N VAL A 8 3.24 -15.88 13.62
CA VAL A 8 3.86 -14.59 13.97
C VAL A 8 4.29 -14.64 15.44
N ASP A 9 5.59 -14.53 15.70
CA ASP A 9 6.15 -14.49 17.05
C ASP A 9 6.52 -13.05 17.46
N ILE A 10 6.01 -12.59 18.59
CA ILE A 10 6.19 -11.21 19.08
C ILE A 10 6.80 -11.26 20.48
N LYS A 11 7.93 -10.57 20.67
CA LYS A 11 8.51 -10.31 21.99
C LYS A 11 8.05 -8.94 22.49
N THR A 12 7.70 -8.86 23.78
CA THR A 12 7.25 -7.63 24.42
C THR A 12 7.55 -7.65 25.92
N THR A 13 7.27 -6.54 26.61
CA THR A 13 7.41 -6.46 28.07
C THR A 13 6.22 -7.08 28.79
N LYS A 14 6.42 -7.46 30.06
CA LYS A 14 5.33 -7.98 30.91
C LYS A 14 4.18 -6.98 31.04
N ALA A 15 4.50 -5.69 31.18
CA ALA A 15 3.52 -4.62 31.30
C ALA A 15 2.66 -4.51 30.02
N ALA A 16 3.30 -4.47 28.85
CA ALA A 16 2.59 -4.40 27.57
C ALA A 16 1.71 -5.63 27.34
N LYS A 17 2.22 -6.83 27.66
CA LYS A 17 1.43 -8.06 27.58
C LYS A 17 0.17 -7.98 28.45
N ALA A 18 0.28 -7.54 29.71
CA ALA A 18 -0.85 -7.41 30.62
C ALA A 18 -1.91 -6.42 30.09
N THR A 19 -1.49 -5.28 29.55
CA THR A 19 -2.42 -4.31 28.94
C THR A 19 -3.16 -4.91 27.75
N LEU A 20 -2.45 -5.62 26.85
CA LEU A 20 -3.07 -6.24 25.68
C LEU A 20 -4.04 -7.37 26.07
N GLU A 21 -3.70 -8.16 27.11
CA GLU A 21 -4.59 -9.20 27.64
C GLU A 21 -5.87 -8.61 28.25
N GLN A 22 -5.78 -7.50 28.98
CA GLN A 22 -6.95 -6.79 29.50
C GLN A 22 -7.85 -6.27 28.37
N ALA A 23 -7.27 -5.72 27.31
CA ALA A 23 -8.03 -5.25 26.15
C ALA A 23 -8.72 -6.40 25.40
N ALA A 24 -8.01 -7.52 25.20
CA ALA A 24 -8.57 -8.72 24.59
C ALA A 24 -9.72 -9.30 25.43
N TYR A 25 -9.54 -9.35 26.76
CA TYR A 25 -10.58 -9.79 27.70
C TYR A 25 -11.83 -8.90 27.63
N ALA A 26 -11.66 -7.58 27.62
CA ALA A 26 -12.77 -6.63 27.52
C ALA A 26 -13.59 -6.81 26.22
N LEU A 27 -12.95 -7.28 25.15
CA LEU A 27 -13.59 -7.58 23.86
C LEU A 27 -14.06 -9.03 23.73
N GLY A 28 -13.87 -9.87 24.75
CA GLY A 28 -14.26 -11.28 24.72
C GLY A 28 -13.48 -12.11 23.70
N THR A 29 -12.24 -11.73 23.39
CA THR A 29 -11.41 -12.38 22.39
C THR A 29 -10.07 -12.86 22.98
N THR A 30 -9.33 -13.68 22.22
CA THR A 30 -7.98 -14.11 22.61
C THR A 30 -6.96 -13.01 22.31
N LEU A 31 -5.85 -12.99 23.05
CA LEU A 31 -4.74 -12.05 22.79
C LEU A 31 -4.27 -12.08 21.33
N SER A 32 -4.11 -13.27 20.76
CA SER A 32 -3.66 -13.44 19.37
C SER A 32 -4.67 -12.91 18.35
N ALA A 33 -5.96 -13.17 18.56
CA ALA A 33 -7.02 -12.65 17.68
C ALA A 33 -7.12 -11.13 17.79
N PHE A 34 -7.10 -10.58 19.01
CA PHE A 34 -7.07 -9.13 19.25
C PHE A 34 -5.90 -8.45 18.54
N MET A 35 -4.68 -8.97 18.70
CA MET A 35 -3.50 -8.39 18.05
C MET A 35 -3.61 -8.46 16.53
N LEU A 36 -4.09 -9.57 15.97
CA LEU A 36 -4.27 -9.71 14.53
C LEU A 36 -5.30 -8.69 14.01
N ASP A 37 -6.46 -8.61 14.66
CA ASP A 37 -7.55 -7.70 14.30
C ASP A 37 -7.14 -6.22 14.40
N CYS A 38 -6.33 -5.84 15.39
CA CYS A 38 -5.79 -4.50 15.49
C CYS A 38 -4.70 -4.20 14.44
N SER A 39 -3.88 -5.19 14.09
CA SER A 39 -2.76 -5.01 13.14
C SER A 39 -3.20 -4.95 11.68
N MET A 40 -4.21 -5.73 11.29
CA MET A 40 -4.60 -5.90 9.88
C MET A 40 -5.09 -4.60 9.23
N PRO A 41 -5.95 -3.77 9.86
CA PRO A 41 -6.34 -2.47 9.32
C PRO A 41 -5.14 -1.56 9.11
N LYS A 42 -4.20 -1.52 10.08
CA LYS A 42 -3.01 -0.67 9.97
C LYS A 42 -2.07 -1.14 8.86
N ALA A 43 -1.88 -2.46 8.72
CA ALA A 43 -1.12 -3.03 7.61
C ALA A 43 -1.72 -2.67 6.26
N ARG A 44 -3.05 -2.80 6.11
CA ARG A 44 -3.77 -2.40 4.89
C ARG A 44 -3.62 -0.91 4.60
N GLU A 45 -3.72 -0.05 5.61
CA GLU A 45 -3.52 1.39 5.46
C GLU A 45 -2.12 1.71 4.94
N ILE A 46 -1.08 1.12 5.53
CA ILE A 46 0.32 1.34 5.12
C ILE A 46 0.55 0.87 3.69
N LEU A 47 0.01 -0.30 3.32
CA LEU A 47 0.12 -0.81 1.95
C LEU A 47 -0.66 0.03 0.96
N ALA A 48 -1.83 0.56 1.34
CA ALA A 48 -2.62 1.45 0.47
C ALA A 48 -1.96 2.83 0.28
N GLN A 49 -1.09 3.27 1.18
CA GLN A 49 -0.38 4.55 1.04
C GLN A 49 0.58 4.58 -0.17
N SER A 50 1.02 3.44 -0.71
CA SER A 50 1.79 3.43 -1.97
C SER A 50 0.93 3.73 -3.22
N ASP A 51 -0.38 3.45 -3.14
CA ASP A 51 -1.27 3.47 -4.31
C ASP A 51 -2.22 4.69 -4.30
N LEU A 52 -2.18 5.51 -3.25
CA LEU A 52 -3.10 6.63 -3.07
C LEU A 52 -2.46 7.96 -3.50
N ILE A 53 -2.91 8.50 -4.64
CA ILE A 53 -2.60 9.89 -5.03
C ILE A 53 -3.58 10.83 -4.30
N ARG A 54 -3.08 11.56 -3.29
CA ARG A 54 -3.87 12.60 -2.62
C ARG A 54 -3.76 13.91 -3.42
N LEU A 55 -4.91 14.38 -3.91
CA LEU A 55 -5.02 15.65 -4.62
C LEU A 55 -5.82 16.65 -3.77
N THR A 56 -5.36 17.90 -3.72
CA THR A 56 -6.20 19.03 -3.30
C THR A 56 -7.36 19.21 -4.26
N ARG A 57 -8.40 19.95 -3.87
CA ARG A 57 -9.55 20.22 -4.74
C ARG A 57 -9.14 20.78 -6.12
N LYS A 58 -8.24 21.77 -6.13
CA LYS A 58 -7.73 22.37 -7.36
C LYS A 58 -6.94 21.38 -8.23
N GLU A 59 -6.21 20.48 -7.60
CA GLU A 59 -5.50 19.41 -8.31
C GLU A 59 -6.45 18.36 -8.89
N SER A 60 -7.49 17.99 -8.14
CA SER A 60 -8.54 17.08 -8.60
C SER A 60 -9.28 17.65 -9.81
N GLU A 61 -9.65 18.93 -9.78
CA GLU A 61 -10.30 19.62 -10.91
C GLU A 61 -9.40 19.62 -12.16
N ARG A 62 -8.11 19.93 -11.99
CA ARG A 62 -7.13 19.85 -13.09
C ARG A 62 -6.96 18.43 -13.63
N PHE A 63 -6.95 17.44 -12.74
CA PHE A 63 -6.81 16.03 -13.10
C PHE A 63 -8.02 15.55 -13.91
N ILE A 64 -9.24 15.84 -13.47
CA ILE A 64 -10.47 15.50 -14.19
C ILE A 64 -10.52 16.20 -15.55
N ALA A 65 -10.18 17.50 -15.61
CA ALA A 65 -10.13 18.25 -16.86
C ALA A 65 -9.13 17.64 -17.87
N ALA A 66 -7.97 17.17 -17.39
CA ALA A 66 -6.98 16.49 -18.23
C ALA A 66 -7.46 15.12 -18.73
N LEU A 67 -8.30 14.41 -17.97
CA LEU A 67 -8.92 13.15 -18.42
C LEU A 67 -10.03 13.38 -19.45
N GLN A 68 -10.84 14.43 -19.27
CA GLN A 68 -11.94 14.78 -20.18
C GLN A 68 -11.43 15.36 -21.50
N SER A 69 -10.37 16.17 -21.45
CA SER A 69 -9.73 16.77 -22.63
C SER A 69 -8.22 16.53 -22.58
N PRO A 70 -7.76 15.33 -23.00
CA PRO A 70 -6.35 14.98 -22.99
C PRO A 70 -5.51 16.00 -23.78
N PRO A 71 -4.49 16.63 -23.16
CA PRO A 71 -3.64 17.57 -23.87
C PRO A 71 -2.82 16.83 -24.93
N LYS A 72 -2.55 17.50 -26.05
CA LYS A 72 -1.65 16.96 -27.07
C LYS A 72 -0.24 16.77 -26.50
N ALA A 73 0.43 15.69 -26.89
CA ALA A 73 1.81 15.46 -26.52
C ALA A 73 2.69 16.66 -26.93
N ASN A 74 3.50 17.17 -26.00
CA ASN A 74 4.42 18.26 -26.28
C ASN A 74 5.66 17.76 -27.06
N GLU A 75 6.43 18.69 -27.63
CA GLU A 75 7.60 18.34 -28.45
C GLU A 75 8.66 17.53 -27.68
N LYS A 76 8.85 17.81 -26.39
CA LYS A 76 9.79 17.04 -25.54
C LYS A 76 9.33 15.58 -25.39
N LEU A 77 8.04 15.34 -25.17
CA LEU A 77 7.46 14.01 -25.05
C LEU A 77 7.56 13.27 -26.39
N LYS A 78 7.22 13.93 -27.51
CA LYS A 78 7.39 13.36 -28.85
C LYS A 78 8.84 12.95 -29.14
N GLN A 79 9.81 13.79 -28.76
CA GLN A 79 11.24 13.49 -28.92
C GLN A 79 11.67 12.32 -28.04
N LEU A 80 11.18 12.22 -26.80
CA LEU A 80 11.48 11.10 -25.91
C LEU A 80 10.97 9.77 -26.47
N PHE A 81 9.71 9.73 -26.95
CA PHE A 81 9.15 8.54 -27.58
C PHE A 81 9.95 8.13 -28.83
N LYS A 82 10.37 9.08 -29.68
CA LYS A 82 11.25 8.79 -30.82
C LYS A 82 12.58 8.16 -30.38
N LYS A 83 13.22 8.68 -29.33
CA LYS A 83 14.48 8.13 -28.77
C LYS A 83 14.31 6.71 -28.20
N HIS A 84 13.14 6.38 -27.65
CA HIS A 84 12.85 5.09 -27.03
C HIS A 84 12.22 4.05 -27.98
N THR A 85 11.83 4.43 -29.19
CA THR A 85 11.33 3.48 -30.23
C THR A 85 12.43 2.62 -30.85
N VAL A 86 13.71 2.95 -30.61
CA VAL A 86 14.82 2.01 -30.82
C VAL A 86 14.76 1.02 -29.66
N LYS A 87 14.25 -0.20 -29.92
CA LYS A 87 14.18 -1.33 -28.99
C LYS A 87 15.37 -1.31 -28.03
N GLN A 88 15.16 -0.86 -26.79
CA GLN A 88 16.09 -1.21 -25.72
C GLN A 88 15.90 -2.69 -25.43
N PRO A 89 16.91 -3.55 -25.61
CA PRO A 89 16.84 -4.91 -25.10
C PRO A 89 16.63 -4.82 -23.59
N ARG A 90 15.57 -5.46 -23.08
CA ARG A 90 15.36 -5.61 -21.64
C ARG A 90 16.57 -6.37 -21.08
N HIS A 91 17.51 -5.66 -20.48
CA HIS A 91 18.53 -6.25 -19.65
C HIS A 91 17.97 -6.37 -18.23
N ASN A 92 17.40 -7.54 -17.92
CA ASN A 92 17.60 -8.24 -16.65
C ASN A 92 16.62 -9.41 -16.49
N GLU A 93 17.11 -10.61 -16.79
CA GLU A 93 16.86 -11.80 -15.98
C GLU A 93 18.00 -12.79 -16.22
N LYS A 94 19.09 -12.66 -15.45
CA LYS A 94 20.06 -13.75 -15.19
C LYS A 94 20.79 -13.48 -13.87
N ALA A 95 20.38 -14.19 -12.82
CA ALA A 95 21.22 -14.89 -11.85
C ALA A 95 20.30 -15.54 -10.81
#